data_AF-A0A348N379-F1
#
_entry.id   AF-A0A348N379-F1
#
_cell.length_a   1.000
_cell.length_b   1.000
_cell.length_c   1.000
_cell.angle_alpha   90.00
_cell.angle_beta   90.00
_cell.angle_gamma   90.00
#
_symmetry.space_group_name_H-M   'P 1'
#
loop_
_entity.id
_entity.type
_entity.pdbx_description
1 polymer ?
#
loop_
_entity_poly.entity_id
_entity_poly.type
_entity_poly.pdbx_seq_one_letter_code
_entity_poly.pdbx_strand_id
1 'polypeptide(L)'
;NKSELAVGYATLYGDMAGGFAPLKDVYKTMVYQLARYRNQQSEIIPERIITRAPSAELAADQLDQDTLPPYEQLDAILTQYLAEEASIKQIAEMGIAYSLVEKVIKMVDSNEYKRRQASPGVIVSNRAFGRDRRYPITSKF
;
A
#
# COMPACT_ATOMS: atom_id res chain seq x y z
N ASN A 1 0.70 -4.25 4.40
CA ASN A 1 -0.57 -3.46 4.45
C ASN A 1 -1.08 -3.21 3.02
N LYS A 2 -2.18 -2.49 2.82
CA LYS A 2 -2.76 -2.26 1.48
C LYS A 2 -1.81 -1.51 0.54
N SER A 3 -1.07 -0.52 1.06
CA SER A 3 -0.15 0.30 0.27
C SER A 3 0.99 -0.53 -0.32
N GLU A 4 1.66 -1.33 0.52
CA GLU A 4 2.73 -2.26 0.11
C GLU A 4 2.21 -3.31 -0.89
N LEU A 5 1.05 -3.90 -0.60
CA LEU A 5 0.41 -4.89 -1.47
C LEU A 5 0.02 -4.29 -2.83
N ALA A 6 -0.44 -3.04 -2.85
CA ALA A 6 -0.85 -2.34 -4.06
C ALA A 6 0.32 -2.20 -5.03
N VAL A 7 1.45 -1.68 -4.57
CA VAL A 7 2.63 -1.44 -5.43
C VAL A 7 3.58 -2.63 -5.50
N GLY A 8 3.24 -3.74 -4.85
CA GLY A 8 4.06 -4.95 -4.79
C GLY A 8 5.38 -4.78 -4.06
N TYR A 9 5.43 -3.84 -3.11
CA TYR A 9 6.56 -3.66 -2.19
C TYR A 9 6.51 -4.73 -1.09
N ALA A 10 6.67 -5.97 -1.53
CA ALA A 10 6.63 -7.17 -0.73
C ALA A 10 7.34 -8.31 -1.49
N THR A 11 7.84 -9.29 -0.77
CA THR A 11 8.56 -10.45 -1.32
C THR A 11 7.64 -11.65 -1.37
N LEU A 12 7.47 -12.23 -2.57
CA LEU A 12 6.72 -13.48 -2.72
C LEU A 12 7.34 -14.58 -1.87
N TYR A 13 6.48 -15.28 -1.12
CA TYR A 13 6.87 -16.32 -0.17
C TYR A 13 7.76 -15.84 1.00
N GLY A 14 7.98 -14.53 1.12
CA GLY A 14 8.57 -13.88 2.27
C GLY A 14 7.49 -13.29 3.18
N ASP A 15 7.52 -11.97 3.35
CA ASP A 15 6.56 -11.19 4.15
C ASP A 15 5.09 -11.36 3.75
N MET A 16 4.81 -11.75 2.51
CA MET A 16 3.45 -12.03 2.03
C MET A 16 2.89 -13.37 2.53
N ALA A 17 3.75 -14.30 2.97
CA ALA A 17 3.36 -15.65 3.33
C ALA A 17 2.65 -15.68 4.70
N GLY A 18 1.48 -16.31 4.74
CA GLY A 18 0.74 -16.48 5.99
C GLY A 18 -0.64 -17.09 5.78
N GLY A 19 -1.25 -17.57 6.86
CA GLY A 19 -2.63 -18.07 6.83
C GLY A 19 -3.69 -16.96 6.77
N PHE A 20 -3.36 -15.76 7.25
CA PHE A 20 -4.26 -14.61 7.29
C PHE A 20 -3.48 -13.29 7.43
N ALA A 21 -3.93 -12.24 6.74
CA ALA A 21 -3.34 -10.90 6.77
C ALA A 21 -4.34 -9.86 7.33
N PRO A 22 -4.25 -9.51 8.64
CA PRO A 22 -5.20 -8.59 9.28
C PRO A 22 -5.20 -7.17 8.68
N LEU A 23 -4.04 -6.71 8.21
CA LEU A 23 -3.85 -5.36 7.66
C LEU A 23 -3.89 -5.34 6.12
N LYS A 24 -4.42 -6.41 5.50
CA LYS A 24 -4.44 -6.58 4.03
C LYS A 24 -5.08 -5.39 3.31
N ASP A 25 -6.18 -4.86 3.86
CA ASP A 25 -6.97 -3.80 3.23
C ASP A 25 -6.91 -2.46 4.00
N VAL A 26 -5.88 -2.26 4.81
CA VAL A 26 -5.63 -1.02 5.56
C VAL A 26 -4.47 -0.25 4.91
N TYR A 27 -4.65 1.01 4.51
CA TYR A 27 -3.57 1.86 3.99
C TYR A 27 -2.52 2.18 5.07
N LYS A 28 -1.26 2.42 4.68
CA LYS A 28 -0.16 2.68 5.63
C LYS A 28 -0.46 3.89 6.52
N THR A 29 -0.94 4.98 5.94
CA THR A 29 -1.38 6.18 6.68
C THR A 29 -2.42 5.82 7.75
N MET A 30 -3.37 4.94 7.43
CA MET A 30 -4.38 4.46 8.39
C MET A 30 -3.79 3.49 9.43
N VAL A 31 -2.77 2.70 9.10
CA VAL A 31 -2.05 1.89 10.11
C VAL A 31 -1.47 2.78 11.20
N TYR A 32 -0.84 3.91 10.84
CA TYR A 32 -0.33 4.88 11.82
C TYR A 32 -1.45 5.49 12.67
N GLN A 33 -2.58 5.85 12.06
CA GLN A 33 -3.75 6.37 12.79
C GLN A 33 -4.31 5.33 13.78
N LEU A 34 -4.44 4.07 13.36
CA LEU A 34 -4.91 2.97 14.20
C LEU A 34 -3.95 2.67 15.35
N ALA A 35 -2.63 2.75 15.11
CA ALA A 35 -1.63 2.58 16.16
C ALA A 35 -1.77 3.68 17.24
N ARG A 36 -1.91 4.94 16.83
CA ARG A 36 -2.15 6.06 17.75
C ARG A 36 -3.46 5.90 18.51
N TYR A 37 -4.54 5.54 17.81
CA TYR A 37 -5.84 5.27 18.43
C TYR A 37 -5.77 4.14 19.47
N ARG A 38 -5.10 3.03 19.16
CA ARG A 38 -4.93 1.91 20.11
C ARG A 38 -4.16 2.34 21.36
N ASN A 39 -3.13 3.19 21.20
CA ASN A 39 -2.35 3.70 22.33
C ASN A 39 -3.14 4.64 23.24
N GLN A 40 -4.18 5.33 22.76
CA GLN A 40 -5.06 6.14 23.60
C GLN A 40 -5.81 5.29 24.65
N GLN A 41 -6.05 4.00 24.36
CA GLN A 41 -6.72 3.08 25.28
C GLN A 41 -5.74 2.49 26.31
N SER A 42 -4.52 2.20 25.86
CA SER A 42 -3.42 1.70 26.68
C SER A 42 -2.14 1.74 25.84
N GLU A 43 -1.10 2.39 26.35
CA GLU A 43 0.17 2.58 25.66
C GLU A 43 0.95 1.25 25.56
N ILE A 44 0.72 0.51 24.47
CA ILE A 44 1.34 -0.80 24.23
C ILE A 44 2.26 -0.82 23.01
N ILE A 45 2.07 0.09 22.06
CA ILE A 45 2.94 0.24 20.89
C ILE A 45 3.97 1.31 21.24
N PRO A 46 5.27 0.99 21.33
CA PRO A 46 6.29 2.00 21.64
C PRO A 46 6.26 3.18 20.65
N GLU A 47 6.23 4.41 21.14
CA GLU A 47 6.12 5.62 20.30
C GLU A 47 7.24 5.69 19.25
N ARG A 48 8.45 5.22 19.59
CA ARG A 48 9.57 5.13 18.65
C ARG A 48 9.27 4.33 17.38
N ILE A 49 8.36 3.36 17.43
CA ILE A 49 7.96 2.55 16.27
C ILE A 49 7.01 3.35 15.36
N ILE A 50 6.21 4.25 15.96
CA ILE A 50 5.25 5.11 15.26
C ILE A 50 5.95 6.30 14.60
N THR A 51 6.96 6.88 15.26
CA THR A 51 7.65 8.09 14.78
C THR A 51 8.85 7.80 13.88
N ARG A 52 9.41 6.58 13.92
CA ARG A 52 10.52 6.18 13.05
C ARG A 52 10.05 6.18 11.58
N ALA A 53 10.95 6.62 10.70
CA ALA A 53 10.73 6.54 9.26
C ALA A 53 10.50 5.07 8.81
N PRO A 54 9.62 4.85 7.83
CA PRO A 54 9.34 3.50 7.35
C PRO A 54 10.54 2.92 6.56
N SER A 55 10.83 1.64 6.81
CA SER A 55 11.94 0.88 6.22
C SER A 55 11.58 -0.60 6.15
N ALA A 56 11.96 -1.26 5.05
CA ALA A 56 11.80 -2.69 4.81
C ALA A 56 12.78 -3.58 5.57
N GLU A 57 13.81 -2.99 6.21
CA GLU A 57 14.83 -3.69 7.01
C GLU A 57 15.53 -4.88 6.31
N LEU A 58 15.50 -4.97 4.97
CA LEU A 58 16.13 -6.07 4.20
C LEU A 58 17.65 -5.89 4.05
N ALA A 59 18.14 -4.66 4.20
CA ALA A 59 19.55 -4.31 4.21
C ALA A 59 19.80 -3.16 5.19
N ALA A 60 21.04 -3.02 5.67
CA ALA A 60 21.46 -1.87 6.46
C ALA A 60 21.19 -0.57 5.67
N ASP A 61 20.61 0.42 6.34
CA ASP A 61 20.29 1.76 5.81
C ASP A 61 19.25 1.84 4.69
N GLN A 62 18.54 0.76 4.37
CA GLN A 62 17.46 0.80 3.38
C GLN A 62 16.25 1.60 3.90
N LEU A 63 15.78 2.58 3.13
CA LEU A 63 14.54 3.31 3.42
C LEU A 63 13.47 2.95 2.38
N ASP A 64 12.21 2.87 2.82
CA ASP A 64 11.09 2.64 1.86
C ASP A 64 11.03 3.77 0.82
N GLN A 65 11.44 4.98 1.24
CA GLN A 65 11.49 6.18 0.43
C GLN A 65 12.52 6.11 -0.71
N ASP A 66 13.47 5.18 -0.68
CA ASP A 66 14.41 4.97 -1.79
C ASP A 66 13.69 4.48 -3.05
N THR A 67 12.54 3.79 -2.87
CA THR A 67 11.78 3.18 -3.96
C THR A 67 10.39 3.80 -4.13
N LEU A 68 9.75 4.14 -3.01
CA LEU A 68 8.37 4.64 -2.94
C LEU A 68 8.32 6.13 -2.61
N PRO A 69 7.29 6.87 -3.09
CA PRO A 69 7.01 8.19 -2.53
C PRO A 69 6.59 8.10 -1.06
N PRO A 70 6.56 9.24 -0.34
CA PRO A 70 5.96 9.32 0.99
C PRO A 70 4.56 8.70 1.00
N TYR A 71 4.22 7.98 2.07
CA TYR A 71 2.97 7.23 2.13
C TYR A 71 1.73 8.11 2.04
N GLU A 72 1.81 9.36 2.45
CA GLU A 72 0.73 10.33 2.29
C GLU A 72 0.39 10.55 0.81
N GLN A 73 1.42 10.69 -0.04
CA GLN A 73 1.24 10.82 -1.49
C GLN A 73 0.87 9.48 -2.12
N LEU A 74 1.51 8.39 -1.69
CA LEU A 74 1.21 7.05 -2.20
C LEU A 74 -0.25 6.69 -1.97
N ASP A 75 -0.72 6.79 -0.73
CA ASP A 75 -2.07 6.41 -0.34
C ASP A 75 -3.12 7.33 -0.99
N ALA A 76 -2.81 8.61 -1.21
CA ALA A 76 -3.66 9.50 -1.99
C ALA A 76 -3.80 9.04 -3.45
N ILE A 77 -2.69 8.73 -4.13
CA ILE A 77 -2.72 8.20 -5.51
C ILE A 77 -3.50 6.87 -5.55
N LEU A 78 -3.21 5.95 -4.62
CA LEU A 78 -3.86 4.65 -4.57
C LEU A 78 -5.36 4.76 -4.30
N THR A 79 -5.78 5.67 -3.42
CA THR A 79 -7.20 5.89 -3.14
C THR A 79 -7.93 6.36 -4.39
N GLN A 80 -7.39 7.35 -5.08
CA GLN A 80 -8.00 7.89 -6.29
C GLN A 80 -8.02 6.87 -7.44
N TYR A 81 -6.91 6.14 -7.63
CA TYR A 81 -6.83 5.15 -8.71
C TYR A 81 -7.68 3.92 -8.45
N LEU A 82 -7.69 3.39 -7.22
CA LEU A 82 -8.33 2.12 -6.90
C LEU A 82 -9.80 2.28 -6.51
N ALA A 83 -10.14 3.29 -5.71
CA ALA A 83 -11.49 3.47 -5.21
C ALA A 83 -12.32 4.35 -6.16
N GLU A 84 -11.79 5.51 -6.54
CA GLU A 84 -12.50 6.54 -7.31
C GLU A 84 -12.38 6.38 -8.84
N GLU A 85 -11.59 5.40 -9.32
CA GLU A 85 -11.31 5.17 -10.75
C GLU A 85 -10.79 6.41 -11.51
N ALA A 86 -10.12 7.31 -10.80
CA ALA A 86 -9.58 8.52 -11.39
C ALA A 86 -8.46 8.18 -12.39
N SER A 87 -8.46 8.88 -13.53
CA SER A 87 -7.39 8.81 -14.51
C SER A 87 -6.11 9.48 -14.00
N ILE A 88 -4.96 9.13 -14.59
CA ILE A 88 -3.65 9.73 -14.27
C ILE A 88 -3.72 11.26 -14.28
N LYS A 89 -4.43 11.85 -15.26
CA LYS A 89 -4.58 13.30 -15.39
C LYS A 89 -5.34 13.91 -14.21
N GLN A 90 -6.47 13.32 -13.83
CA GLN A 90 -7.28 13.78 -12.69
C GLN A 90 -6.50 13.71 -11.36
N ILE A 91 -5.69 12.66 -11.18
CA ILE A 91 -4.86 12.54 -9.99
C ILE A 91 -3.74 13.59 -9.99
N ALA A 92 -3.14 13.88 -11.15
CA ALA A 92 -2.10 14.89 -11.27
C ALA A 92 -2.61 16.32 -10.97
N GLU A 93 -3.88 16.61 -11.29
CA GLU A 93 -4.55 17.88 -10.97
C GLU A 93 -4.65 18.16 -9.47
N MET A 94 -4.46 17.16 -8.61
CA MET A 94 -4.39 17.32 -7.15
C MET A 94 -3.05 17.92 -6.66
N GLY A 95 -2.17 18.34 -7.57
CA GLY A 95 -0.85 18.87 -7.25
C GLY A 95 0.24 17.80 -7.10
N ILE A 96 -0.04 16.57 -7.56
CA ILE A 96 0.93 15.47 -7.58
C ILE A 96 1.61 15.43 -8.95
N ALA A 97 2.93 15.30 -8.98
CA ALA A 97 3.68 15.24 -10.24
C ALA A 97 3.18 14.10 -11.13
N TYR A 98 2.86 14.39 -12.39
CA TYR A 98 2.35 13.41 -13.35
C TYR A 98 3.23 12.15 -13.45
N SER A 99 4.55 12.34 -13.50
CA SER A 99 5.52 11.24 -13.56
C SER A 99 5.48 10.33 -12.34
N LEU A 100 5.15 10.88 -11.16
CA LEU A 100 5.00 10.10 -9.94
C LEU A 100 3.71 9.27 -9.97
N VAL A 101 2.60 9.88 -10.38
CA VAL A 101 1.31 9.20 -10.54
C VAL A 101 1.44 8.03 -11.51
N GLU A 102 2.04 8.27 -12.68
CA GLU A 102 2.30 7.25 -13.69
C GLU A 102 3.19 6.12 -13.16
N LYS A 103 4.28 6.45 -12.45
CA LYS A 103 5.16 5.45 -11.81
C LYS A 103 4.38 4.56 -10.85
N VAL A 104 3.57 5.14 -9.96
CA VAL A 104 2.79 4.38 -8.96
C VAL A 104 1.77 3.47 -9.64
N ILE A 105 1.02 3.97 -10.62
CA ILE A 105 0.02 3.17 -11.34
C ILE A 105 0.69 2.00 -12.07
N LYS A 106 1.82 2.24 -12.74
CA LYS A 106 2.61 1.18 -13.38
C LYS A 106 3.04 0.11 -12.38
N MET A 107 3.47 0.51 -11.18
CA MET A 107 3.80 -0.43 -10.10
C MET A 107 2.58 -1.22 -9.64
N VAL A 108 1.40 -0.60 -9.57
CA VAL A 108 0.16 -1.31 -9.27
C VAL A 108 -0.08 -2.39 -10.32
N ASP A 109 -0.10 -2.03 -11.59
CA ASP A 109 -0.51 -2.97 -12.63
C ASP A 109 0.52 -4.08 -12.86
N SER A 110 1.82 -3.79 -12.76
CA SER A 110 2.88 -4.81 -12.90
C SER A 110 2.92 -5.83 -11.77
N ASN A 111 2.32 -5.54 -10.60
CA ASN A 111 2.39 -6.40 -9.41
C ASN A 111 1.13 -7.24 -9.17
N GLU A 112 0.24 -7.37 -10.17
CA GLU A 112 -0.96 -8.21 -10.07
C GLU A 112 -0.62 -9.67 -9.75
N TYR A 113 0.48 -10.19 -10.30
CA TYR A 113 0.93 -11.57 -10.03
C TYR A 113 1.26 -11.83 -8.55
N LYS A 114 1.78 -10.83 -7.83
CA LYS A 114 2.03 -10.95 -6.39
C LYS A 114 0.72 -10.95 -5.61
N ARG A 115 -0.19 -10.04 -5.95
CA ARG A 115 -1.49 -9.91 -5.26
C ARG A 115 -2.37 -11.14 -5.38
N ARG A 116 -2.31 -11.85 -6.52
CA ARG A 116 -3.03 -13.12 -6.73
C ARG A 116 -2.61 -14.24 -5.79
N GLN A 117 -1.43 -14.13 -5.20
CA GLN A 117 -0.87 -15.11 -4.25
C GLN A 117 -0.90 -14.61 -2.80
N ALA A 118 -1.45 -13.41 -2.55
CA ALA A 118 -1.55 -12.87 -1.21
C ALA A 118 -2.53 -13.68 -0.36
N SER A 119 -2.15 -13.88 0.90
CA SER A 119 -2.96 -14.54 1.91
C SER A 119 -4.36 -13.89 2.07
N PRO A 120 -5.38 -14.64 2.52
CA PRO A 120 -6.70 -14.09 2.80
C PRO A 120 -6.62 -13.05 3.92
N GLY A 121 -7.57 -12.13 3.98
CA GLY A 121 -7.56 -11.05 4.97
C GLY A 121 -8.91 -10.33 5.04
N VAL A 122 -9.06 -9.43 6.01
CA VAL A 122 -10.26 -8.63 6.17
C VAL A 122 -10.33 -7.53 5.11
N ILE A 123 -11.54 -7.25 4.63
CA ILE A 123 -11.86 -6.10 3.78
C ILE A 123 -12.49 -5.03 4.67
N VAL A 124 -11.93 -3.82 4.65
CA VAL A 124 -12.40 -2.69 5.46
C VAL A 124 -12.65 -1.43 4.65
N SER A 125 -12.15 -1.38 3.42
CA SER A 125 -12.35 -0.26 2.50
C SER A 125 -13.46 -0.55 1.49
N ASN A 126 -13.95 0.49 0.82
CA ASN A 126 -14.99 0.37 -0.22
C ASN A 126 -14.55 -0.45 -1.43
N ARG A 127 -13.23 -0.64 -1.64
CA ARG A 127 -12.70 -1.34 -2.80
C ARG A 127 -11.43 -2.11 -2.48
N ALA A 128 -11.56 -3.42 -2.32
CA ALA A 128 -10.43 -4.28 -1.97
C ALA A 128 -9.79 -4.98 -3.18
N PHE A 129 -8.53 -5.36 -3.04
CA PHE A 129 -7.88 -6.27 -3.97
C PHE A 129 -8.45 -7.69 -3.84
N GLY A 130 -8.85 -8.30 -4.96
CA GLY A 130 -9.44 -9.64 -4.99
C GLY A 130 -10.79 -9.64 -5.69
N ARG A 131 -11.88 -9.78 -4.93
CA ARG A 131 -13.24 -9.88 -5.51
C ARG A 131 -13.62 -8.60 -6.26
N ASP A 132 -13.27 -7.43 -5.74
CA ASP A 132 -13.74 -6.13 -6.23
C ASP A 132 -12.83 -5.52 -7.30
N ARG A 133 -11.63 -6.07 -7.49
CA ARG A 133 -10.69 -5.69 -8.56
C ARG A 133 -10.06 -6.94 -9.19
N ARG A 134 -10.58 -7.33 -10.36
CA ARG A 134 -10.11 -8.50 -11.13
C ARG A 134 -9.41 -8.04 -12.40
N TYR A 135 -8.09 -7.93 -12.35
CA TYR A 135 -7.27 -7.52 -13.49
C TYR A 135 -6.44 -8.70 -14.03
N PRO A 136 -6.08 -8.69 -15.32
CA PRO A 136 -5.19 -9.70 -15.88
C PRO A 136 -3.78 -9.56 -15.30
N ILE A 137 -3.07 -10.68 -15.13
CA ILE A 137 -1.65 -10.66 -14.75
C ILE A 137 -0.80 -10.13 -15.91
N THR A 138 -1.04 -10.65 -17.12
CA THR A 138 -0.35 -10.22 -18.33
C THR A 138 -1.19 -9.16 -19.02
N SER A 139 -0.80 -7.90 -18.88
CA SER A 139 -1.37 -6.74 -19.58
C SER A 139 -0.28 -6.00 -20.35
N LYS A 140 -0.63 -5.47 -21.53
CA LYS A 140 0.21 -4.50 -22.28
C LYS A 140 -0.28 -3.06 -22.14
N PHE A 141 -1.41 -2.88 -21.45
CA PHE A 141 -2.02 -1.59 -21.13
C PHE A 141 -1.57 -1.16 -19.74
#